data_AF-A0A8H8D7V8-F1
#
_entry.id   AF-A0A8H8D7V8-F1
#
_cell.length_a   1.000
_cell.length_b   1.000
_cell.length_c   1.000
_cell.angle_alpha   90.00
_cell.angle_beta   90.00
_cell.angle_gamma   90.00
#
_symmetry.space_group_name_H-M   'P 1'
#
loop_
_entity.id
_entity.type
_entity.pdbx_description
1 polymer ?
#
loop_
_entity_poly.entity_id
_entity_poly.type
_entity_poly.pdbx_seq_one_letter_code
_entity_poly.pdbx_strand_id
1 'polypeptide(L)'
;MAEQQPLYNIGPFRSSNKNTDTQLNVYVSDKHFKIDLFTANFESSPVLLAEYLQHVQRLDPEYIPDNTEEDEEFEDPLYQMHDWVLQPFVPIFRKLAPLDQSQKYTLADCLFAEEFHYTVQAVEESLVPVYLGNSKAKEHHLIGARLPSSIHMDYSMFPIYHPSTIQIPIDSRSLPAVPHKVFIHGRPNPSFFKIVYRGDVGITLKELLTYSKIHTATFDATVRTSRLEGLVEDDNGRVMGLLLSYIDCQGATLQCVDRRDPRFSELREKWLDQVTVTLKHLHSQGIIWGDAKAANILIDVNEDAYLIDFGGGYTQGWVGKENANSIDGDLQGLERIKWYLFK
;
A
#
# COMPACT_ATOMS: atom_id res chain seq x y z
N MET A 1 12.90 25.13 8.89
CA MET A 1 12.82 25.60 7.49
C MET A 1 11.82 24.69 6.79
N ALA A 2 10.88 25.20 6.01
CA ALA A 2 9.96 24.31 5.30
C ALA A 2 10.77 23.44 4.33
N GLU A 3 10.84 22.13 4.59
CA GLU A 3 11.43 21.17 3.66
C GLU A 3 10.77 21.37 2.29
N GLN A 4 11.58 21.60 1.27
CA GLN A 4 11.06 21.63 -0.09
C GLN A 4 10.49 20.25 -0.39
N GLN A 5 9.19 20.17 -0.67
CA GLN A 5 8.57 18.93 -1.13
C GLN A 5 9.41 18.32 -2.28
N PRO A 6 9.72 17.01 -2.20
CA PRO A 6 10.51 16.35 -3.22
C PRO A 6 9.85 16.50 -4.58
N LEU A 7 10.68 16.50 -5.64
CA LEU A 7 10.18 16.59 -7.03
C LEU A 7 9.44 15.31 -7.45
N TYR A 8 9.54 14.26 -6.65
CA TYR A 8 9.05 12.93 -6.97
C TYR A 8 8.37 12.25 -5.79
N ASN A 9 7.51 11.28 -6.10
CA ASN A 9 7.02 10.28 -5.17
C ASN A 9 7.75 8.95 -5.40
N ILE A 10 8.14 8.29 -4.32
CA ILE A 10 8.71 6.94 -4.37
C ILE A 10 7.56 5.93 -4.55
N GLY A 11 7.73 5.05 -5.53
CA GLY A 11 6.84 3.93 -5.78
C GLY A 11 7.43 2.59 -5.31
N PRO A 12 6.80 1.47 -5.70
CA PRO A 12 7.25 0.15 -5.28
C PRO A 12 8.68 -0.16 -5.72
N PHE A 13 9.50 -0.62 -4.79
CA PHE A 13 10.84 -1.17 -5.07
C PHE A 13 10.76 -2.68 -5.32
N ARG A 14 11.65 -3.20 -6.17
CA ARG A 14 11.77 -4.64 -6.42
C ARG A 14 13.23 -5.05 -6.42
N SER A 15 13.50 -6.19 -5.81
CA SER A 15 14.79 -6.88 -5.87
C SER A 15 14.60 -8.29 -6.42
N SER A 16 15.61 -8.77 -7.12
CA SER A 16 15.67 -10.16 -7.60
C SER A 16 16.07 -11.10 -6.47
N ASN A 17 15.52 -12.31 -6.47
CA ASN A 17 15.92 -13.38 -5.55
C ASN A 17 17.00 -14.31 -6.13
N LYS A 18 17.48 -14.02 -7.35
CA LYS A 18 18.49 -14.83 -8.05
C LYS A 18 19.82 -14.11 -8.19
N ASN A 19 19.80 -12.79 -8.17
CA ASN A 19 20.95 -11.92 -8.32
C ASN A 19 20.66 -10.61 -7.60
N THR A 20 21.60 -9.67 -7.66
CA THR A 20 21.48 -8.37 -7.01
C THR A 20 20.85 -7.31 -7.90
N ASP A 21 20.15 -7.68 -8.98
CA ASP A 21 19.46 -6.71 -9.84
C ASP A 21 18.22 -6.17 -9.12
N THR A 22 17.96 -4.88 -9.30
CA THR A 22 16.85 -4.17 -8.64
C THR A 22 16.11 -3.25 -9.60
N GLN A 23 14.92 -2.83 -9.20
CA GLN A 23 14.10 -1.87 -9.94
C GLN A 23 13.49 -0.84 -9.00
N LEU A 24 13.71 0.43 -9.33
CA LEU A 24 13.10 1.57 -8.67
C LEU A 24 11.94 2.08 -9.54
N ASN A 25 10.86 2.50 -8.90
CA ASN A 25 9.73 3.14 -9.55
C ASN A 25 9.52 4.51 -8.92
N VAL A 26 9.58 5.56 -9.73
CA VAL A 26 9.57 6.96 -9.27
C VAL A 26 8.53 7.73 -10.08
N TYR A 27 7.76 8.59 -9.43
CA TYR A 27 6.69 9.35 -10.07
C TYR A 27 7.01 10.83 -10.03
N VAL A 28 7.02 11.49 -11.18
CA VAL A 28 7.41 12.90 -11.34
C VAL A 28 6.36 13.59 -12.18
N SER A 29 5.74 14.64 -11.65
CA SER A 29 4.54 15.23 -12.27
C SER A 29 3.47 14.13 -12.50
N ASP A 30 2.98 13.95 -13.72
CA ASP A 30 2.05 12.90 -14.13
C ASP A 30 2.74 11.68 -14.77
N LYS A 31 4.07 11.56 -14.65
CA LYS A 31 4.88 10.54 -15.33
C LYS A 31 5.44 9.50 -14.37
N HIS A 32 5.61 8.28 -14.87
CA HIS A 32 6.25 7.17 -14.16
C HIS A 32 7.63 6.91 -14.75
N PHE A 33 8.64 6.83 -13.90
CA PHE A 33 10.01 6.46 -14.22
C PHE A 33 10.27 5.07 -13.66
N LYS A 34 10.47 4.12 -14.56
CA LYS A 34 10.93 2.77 -14.24
C LYS A 34 12.43 2.71 -14.46
N ILE A 35 13.18 2.41 -13.40
CA ILE A 35 14.64 2.43 -13.42
C ILE A 35 15.15 1.04 -13.02
N ASP A 36 15.65 0.28 -13.99
CA ASP A 36 16.27 -1.02 -13.75
C ASP A 36 17.78 -0.85 -13.47
N LEU A 37 18.25 -1.39 -12.35
CA LEU A 37 19.65 -1.39 -11.96
C LEU A 37 20.18 -2.81 -12.09
N PHE A 38 21.12 -2.99 -13.01
CA PHE A 38 21.77 -4.27 -13.26
C PHE A 38 23.16 -4.25 -12.68
N THR A 39 23.54 -5.28 -11.92
CA THR A 39 24.88 -5.36 -11.30
C THR A 39 25.99 -5.24 -12.35
N ALA A 40 25.77 -5.84 -13.53
CA ALA A 40 26.69 -5.77 -14.67
C ALA A 40 27.01 -4.33 -15.12
N ASN A 41 26.08 -3.39 -14.94
CA ASN A 41 26.27 -2.00 -15.34
C ASN A 41 27.19 -1.21 -14.39
N PHE A 42 27.54 -1.78 -13.24
CA PHE A 42 28.45 -1.18 -12.27
C PHE A 42 29.85 -1.82 -12.28
N GLU A 43 30.05 -2.95 -12.96
CA GLU A 43 31.32 -3.71 -12.95
C GLU A 43 32.54 -2.92 -13.46
N SER A 44 32.32 -1.87 -14.25
CA SER A 44 33.36 -0.95 -14.72
C SER A 44 33.96 -0.07 -13.60
N SER A 45 33.28 0.09 -12.47
CA SER A 45 33.71 0.87 -11.30
C SER A 45 33.60 0.00 -10.04
N PRO A 46 34.73 -0.47 -9.48
CA PRO A 46 34.72 -1.23 -8.23
C PRO A 46 34.11 -0.47 -7.05
N VAL A 47 34.23 0.87 -7.04
CA VAL A 47 33.71 1.73 -5.96
C VAL A 47 32.19 1.80 -6.02
N LEU A 48 31.61 2.15 -7.18
CA LEU A 48 30.16 2.24 -7.35
C LEU A 48 29.48 0.87 -7.25
N LEU A 49 30.16 -0.20 -7.71
CA LEU A 49 29.66 -1.56 -7.52
C LEU A 49 29.56 -1.91 -6.02
N ALA A 50 30.58 -1.58 -5.23
CA ALA A 50 30.56 -1.85 -3.79
C ALA A 50 29.44 -1.05 -3.09
N GLU A 51 29.26 0.22 -3.46
CA GLU A 51 28.20 1.08 -2.94
C GLU A 51 26.80 0.55 -3.32
N TYR A 52 26.59 0.15 -4.59
CA TYR A 52 25.36 -0.50 -5.04
C TYR A 52 25.03 -1.75 -4.22
N LEU A 53 25.99 -2.67 -4.08
CA LEU A 53 25.79 -3.91 -3.35
C LEU A 53 25.50 -3.67 -1.87
N GLN A 54 26.09 -2.63 -1.28
CA GLN A 54 25.78 -2.22 0.09
C GLN A 54 24.32 -1.75 0.22
N HIS A 55 23.81 -0.93 -0.70
CA HIS A 55 22.40 -0.55 -0.71
C HIS A 55 21.47 -1.76 -0.86
N VAL A 56 21.78 -2.67 -1.79
CA VAL A 56 20.99 -3.90 -1.98
C VAL A 56 20.97 -4.74 -0.71
N GLN A 57 22.11 -4.89 -0.04
CA GLN A 57 22.21 -5.65 1.22
C GLN A 57 21.37 -5.03 2.34
N ARG A 58 21.36 -3.70 2.47
CA ARG A 58 20.54 -2.99 3.49
C ARG A 58 19.05 -3.03 3.22
N LEU A 59 18.66 -3.37 2.00
CA LEU A 59 17.26 -3.57 1.59
C LEU A 59 16.82 -5.03 1.64
N ASP A 60 17.70 -5.94 2.07
CA ASP A 60 17.32 -7.32 2.31
C ASP A 60 16.26 -7.40 3.42
N PRO A 61 15.18 -8.19 3.27
CA PRO A 61 14.17 -8.34 4.32
C PRO A 61 14.70 -8.86 5.66
N GLU A 62 15.85 -9.52 5.67
CA GLU A 62 16.53 -10.00 6.88
C GLU A 62 17.56 -9.02 7.43
N TYR A 63 17.74 -7.85 6.78
CA TYR A 63 18.64 -6.81 7.26
C TYR A 63 18.17 -6.28 8.61
N ILE A 64 19.05 -6.36 9.60
CA ILE A 64 18.89 -5.72 10.90
C ILE A 64 19.93 -4.60 10.95
N PRO A 65 19.51 -3.33 11.12
CA PRO A 65 20.46 -2.25 11.26
C PRO A 65 21.30 -2.44 12.51
N ASP A 66 22.60 -2.11 12.42
CA ASP A 66 23.47 -2.09 13.58
C ASP A 66 22.88 -1.14 14.64
N ASN A 67 23.03 -1.46 15.93
CA ASN A 67 22.54 -0.60 17.01
C ASN A 67 23.13 0.81 16.84
N THR A 68 22.34 1.73 16.29
CA THR A 68 22.65 3.15 16.31
C THR A 68 22.66 3.59 17.76
N GLU A 69 23.63 4.43 18.15
CA GLU A 69 23.60 5.07 19.48
C GLU A 69 22.24 5.77 19.63
N GLU A 70 21.69 5.83 20.85
CA GLU A 70 20.29 6.20 21.13
C GLU A 70 19.85 7.58 20.58
N ASP A 71 20.79 8.36 20.04
CA ASP A 71 20.61 9.72 19.52
C ASP A 71 20.86 9.88 17.99
N GLU A 72 21.23 8.82 17.24
CA GLU A 72 21.35 8.91 15.77
C GLU A 72 20.01 8.65 15.07
N GLU A 73 19.59 9.60 14.22
CA GLU A 73 18.38 9.48 13.40
C GLU A 73 18.57 8.35 12.37
N PHE A 74 17.84 7.26 12.54
CA PHE A 74 17.88 6.12 11.64
C PHE A 74 17.34 6.52 10.26
N GLU A 75 18.23 6.66 9.29
CA GLU A 75 17.86 6.97 7.92
C GLU A 75 17.44 5.68 7.19
N ASP A 76 16.24 5.71 6.62
CA ASP A 76 15.64 4.54 5.98
C ASP A 76 16.45 4.11 4.74
N PRO A 77 16.92 2.84 4.66
CA PRO A 77 17.76 2.35 3.56
C PRO A 77 17.14 2.54 2.16
N LEU A 78 15.81 2.54 2.05
CA LEU A 78 15.11 2.76 0.80
C LEU A 78 15.30 4.20 0.34
N TYR A 79 15.18 5.17 1.24
CA TYR A 79 15.43 6.58 0.92
C TYR A 79 16.90 6.79 0.55
N GLN A 80 17.83 6.21 1.29
CA GLN A 80 19.27 6.29 0.97
C GLN A 80 19.57 5.79 -0.46
N MET A 81 18.99 4.64 -0.86
CA MET A 81 19.17 4.12 -2.21
C MET A 81 18.59 5.06 -3.27
N HIS A 82 17.39 5.60 -3.04
CA HIS A 82 16.76 6.54 -3.98
C HIS A 82 17.59 7.82 -4.10
N ASP A 83 18.03 8.38 -2.99
CA ASP A 83 18.83 9.61 -2.99
C ASP A 83 20.15 9.43 -3.72
N TRP A 84 20.80 8.28 -3.57
CA TRP A 84 22.02 7.93 -4.30
C TRP A 84 21.78 7.76 -5.81
N VAL A 85 20.83 6.90 -6.21
CA VAL A 85 20.57 6.57 -7.64
C VAL A 85 19.98 7.76 -8.41
N LEU A 86 19.18 8.60 -7.75
CA LEU A 86 18.40 9.65 -8.42
C LEU A 86 19.14 10.99 -8.57
N GLN A 87 20.32 11.17 -7.96
CA GLN A 87 21.14 12.38 -8.17
C GLN A 87 21.27 12.79 -9.66
N PRO A 88 21.69 11.90 -10.58
CA PRO A 88 21.83 12.27 -11.98
C PRO A 88 20.49 12.41 -12.73
N PHE A 89 19.37 12.00 -12.14
CA PHE A 89 18.03 12.18 -12.72
C PHE A 89 17.41 13.54 -12.41
N VAL A 90 17.88 14.26 -11.37
CA VAL A 90 17.33 15.58 -11.00
C VAL A 90 17.26 16.56 -12.18
N PRO A 91 18.30 16.70 -13.05
CA PRO A 91 18.22 17.56 -14.23
C PRO A 91 17.21 17.08 -15.27
N ILE A 92 16.94 15.77 -15.35
CA ILE A 92 15.93 15.19 -16.24
C ILE A 92 14.54 15.55 -15.71
N PHE A 93 14.31 15.35 -14.41
CA PHE A 93 13.03 15.67 -13.75
C PHE A 93 12.66 17.14 -13.89
N ARG A 94 13.62 18.06 -13.72
CA ARG A 94 13.40 19.51 -13.86
C ARG A 94 13.04 19.97 -15.27
N LYS A 95 13.26 19.15 -16.30
CA LYS A 95 12.86 19.47 -17.69
C LYS A 95 11.40 19.12 -17.98
N LEU A 96 10.75 18.33 -17.12
CA LEU A 96 9.34 18.00 -17.28
C LEU A 96 8.47 19.20 -16.92
N ALA A 97 7.29 19.27 -17.56
CA ALA A 97 6.28 20.22 -17.15
C ALA A 97 5.83 19.90 -15.71
N PRO A 98 5.72 20.92 -14.83
CA PRO A 98 5.20 20.73 -13.49
C PRO A 98 3.75 20.23 -13.55
N LEU A 99 3.33 19.50 -12.52
CA LEU A 99 1.97 18.99 -12.42
C LEU A 99 0.97 20.17 -12.44
N ASP A 100 0.04 20.16 -13.39
CA ASP A 100 -0.98 21.20 -13.50
C ASP A 100 -1.96 21.08 -12.33
N GLN A 101 -1.86 22.00 -11.36
CA GLN A 101 -2.69 22.04 -10.16
C GLN A 101 -4.15 22.42 -10.45
N SER A 102 -4.45 22.95 -11.64
CA SER A 102 -5.81 23.29 -12.07
C SER A 102 -6.53 22.13 -12.76
N GLN A 103 -5.78 21.12 -13.22
CA GLN A 103 -6.32 19.93 -13.84
C GLN A 103 -6.95 19.00 -12.79
N LYS A 104 -8.05 18.35 -13.15
CA LYS A 104 -8.59 17.24 -12.37
C LYS A 104 -7.96 15.94 -12.84
N TYR A 105 -7.19 15.31 -11.96
CA TYR A 105 -6.65 13.98 -12.21
C TYR A 105 -7.59 12.90 -11.70
N THR A 106 -7.46 11.74 -12.31
CA THR A 106 -8.26 10.56 -12.07
C THR A 106 -7.37 9.40 -11.67
N LEU A 107 -7.97 8.33 -11.16
CA LEU A 107 -7.27 7.11 -10.87
C LEU A 107 -6.61 6.53 -12.14
N ALA A 108 -7.21 6.74 -13.32
CA ALA A 108 -6.60 6.32 -14.58
C ALA A 108 -5.27 7.04 -14.87
N ASP A 109 -5.14 8.32 -14.51
CA ASP A 109 -3.90 9.09 -14.70
C ASP A 109 -2.75 8.55 -13.85
N CYS A 110 -3.04 7.97 -12.68
CA CYS A 110 -2.06 7.25 -11.86
C CYS A 110 -1.74 5.86 -12.43
N LEU A 111 -2.77 5.03 -12.63
CA LEU A 111 -2.59 3.61 -12.98
C LEU A 111 -2.03 3.39 -14.39
N PHE A 112 -2.21 4.36 -15.28
CA PHE A 112 -1.81 4.29 -16.68
C PHE A 112 -0.89 5.46 -17.07
N ALA A 113 -0.13 5.98 -16.10
CA ALA A 113 0.87 7.01 -16.34
C ALA A 113 1.81 6.61 -17.48
N GLU A 114 2.25 7.59 -18.27
CA GLU A 114 3.26 7.36 -19.29
C GLU A 114 4.58 6.95 -18.61
N GLU A 115 5.07 5.76 -18.97
CA GLU A 115 6.27 5.16 -18.39
C GLU A 115 7.49 5.54 -19.22
N PHE A 116 8.51 6.08 -18.56
CA PHE A 116 9.86 6.27 -19.09
C PHE A 116 10.79 5.22 -18.46
N HIS A 117 11.36 4.38 -19.30
CA HIS A 117 12.25 3.30 -18.89
C HIS A 117 13.71 3.74 -19.00
N TYR A 118 14.43 3.61 -17.88
CA TYR A 118 15.84 3.89 -17.77
C TYR A 118 16.59 2.70 -17.17
N THR A 119 17.90 2.67 -17.41
CA THR A 119 18.86 1.99 -16.56
C THR A 119 19.94 2.98 -16.11
N VAL A 120 20.85 2.57 -15.25
CA VAL A 120 22.00 3.38 -14.81
C VAL A 120 23.27 2.61 -15.12
N GLN A 121 24.29 3.32 -15.60
CA GLN A 121 25.63 2.80 -15.87
C GLN A 121 26.69 3.56 -15.07
N ALA A 122 27.72 2.85 -14.64
CA ALA A 122 28.93 3.46 -14.09
C ALA A 122 29.88 3.86 -15.22
N VAL A 123 30.19 5.16 -15.31
CA VAL A 123 31.14 5.73 -16.27
C VAL A 123 32.08 6.66 -15.50
N GLU A 124 33.37 6.36 -15.48
CA GLU A 124 34.40 7.18 -14.81
C GLU A 124 34.00 7.56 -13.36
N GLU A 125 33.60 6.56 -12.56
CA GLU A 125 33.16 6.75 -11.16
C GLU A 125 31.91 7.64 -10.99
N SER A 126 31.13 7.84 -12.06
CA SER A 126 29.87 8.58 -12.03
C SER A 126 28.69 7.71 -12.47
N LEU A 127 27.53 7.93 -11.84
CA LEU A 127 26.26 7.32 -12.25
C LEU A 127 25.68 8.06 -13.47
N VAL A 128 25.43 7.33 -14.55
CA VAL A 128 24.88 7.87 -15.80
C VAL A 128 23.56 7.20 -16.13
N PRO A 129 22.43 7.96 -16.13
CA PRO A 129 21.14 7.48 -16.60
C PRO A 129 21.19 7.18 -18.10
N VAL A 130 20.72 6.00 -18.49
CA VAL A 130 20.60 5.56 -19.88
C VAL A 130 19.13 5.35 -20.20
N TYR A 131 18.61 6.14 -21.13
CA TYR A 131 17.23 6.04 -21.58
C TYR A 131 17.04 4.81 -22.48
N LEU A 132 16.08 3.96 -22.13
CA LEU A 132 15.79 2.72 -22.85
C LEU A 132 14.52 2.84 -23.72
N GLY A 133 13.65 3.80 -23.42
CA GLY A 133 12.44 4.08 -24.19
C GLY A 133 11.29 4.57 -23.32
N ASN A 134 10.15 4.86 -23.94
CA ASN A 134 8.90 5.13 -23.24
C ASN A 134 7.78 4.25 -23.77
N SER A 135 6.76 4.08 -22.95
CA SER A 135 5.51 3.46 -23.36
C SER A 135 4.34 4.24 -22.79
N LYS A 136 3.28 4.38 -23.60
CA LYS A 136 1.98 4.81 -23.08
C LYS A 136 1.29 3.56 -22.55
N ALA A 137 1.14 3.47 -21.24
CA ALA A 137 0.44 2.37 -20.61
C ALA A 137 -1.03 2.40 -21.08
N LYS A 138 -1.40 1.51 -22.01
CA LYS A 138 -2.81 1.22 -22.31
C LYS A 138 -3.33 0.07 -21.46
N GLU A 139 -2.41 -0.77 -20.97
CA GLU A 139 -2.68 -1.83 -20.03
C GLU A 139 -1.55 -1.90 -19.01
N HIS A 140 -1.91 -2.06 -17.73
CA HIS A 140 -0.92 -2.30 -16.69
C HIS A 140 -0.72 -3.82 -16.51
N HIS A 141 0.51 -4.30 -16.70
CA HIS A 141 0.79 -5.74 -16.70
C HIS A 141 0.71 -6.40 -15.31
N LEU A 142 0.77 -5.60 -14.24
CA LEU A 142 0.81 -6.08 -12.85
C LEU A 142 -0.48 -5.83 -12.07
N ILE A 143 -1.34 -4.93 -12.55
CA ILE A 143 -2.55 -4.51 -11.84
C ILE A 143 -3.73 -5.14 -12.57
N GLY A 144 -4.76 -5.53 -11.81
CA GLY A 144 -5.97 -6.10 -12.37
C GLY A 144 -6.04 -7.61 -12.31
N ALA A 145 -6.96 -8.12 -11.52
CA ALA A 145 -7.31 -9.53 -11.49
C ALA A 145 -8.58 -9.78 -12.33
N ARG A 146 -8.58 -10.88 -13.10
CA ARG A 146 -9.82 -11.40 -13.68
C ARG A 146 -10.48 -12.32 -12.67
N LEU A 147 -11.64 -11.91 -12.18
CA LEU A 147 -12.40 -12.71 -11.23
C LEU A 147 -13.31 -13.68 -11.99
N PRO A 148 -13.54 -14.90 -11.46
CA PRO A 148 -14.41 -15.88 -12.10
C PRO A 148 -15.87 -15.38 -12.11
N SER A 149 -16.50 -15.46 -13.29
CA SER A 149 -17.89 -15.06 -13.53
C SER A 149 -18.94 -16.07 -13.06
N SER A 150 -18.53 -17.24 -12.54
CA SER A 150 -19.44 -18.37 -12.31
C SER A 150 -20.25 -18.31 -10.99
N ILE A 151 -21.49 -17.86 -11.15
CA ILE A 151 -22.79 -18.51 -10.79
C ILE A 151 -23.37 -18.40 -9.37
N HIS A 152 -22.62 -18.26 -8.26
CA HIS A 152 -23.23 -18.16 -6.90
C HIS A 152 -22.72 -17.01 -6.04
N MET A 153 -22.08 -16.00 -6.63
CA MET A 153 -21.43 -14.93 -5.87
C MET A 153 -22.11 -13.59 -6.13
N ASP A 154 -22.93 -13.14 -5.18
CA ASP A 154 -23.60 -11.85 -5.24
C ASP A 154 -22.71 -10.73 -4.70
N TYR A 155 -21.62 -10.46 -5.41
CA TYR A 155 -20.96 -9.15 -5.34
C TYR A 155 -21.44 -8.22 -6.47
N SER A 156 -22.43 -8.66 -7.26
CA SER A 156 -23.06 -7.89 -8.33
C SER A 156 -23.85 -6.68 -7.81
N MET A 157 -24.23 -6.71 -6.53
CA MET A 157 -24.87 -5.58 -5.84
C MET A 157 -23.95 -4.35 -5.69
N PHE A 158 -22.64 -4.51 -5.80
CA PHE A 158 -21.70 -3.40 -5.69
C PHE A 158 -21.53 -2.69 -7.04
N PRO A 159 -21.56 -1.35 -7.08
CA PRO A 159 -21.35 -0.61 -8.31
C PRO A 159 -19.93 -0.79 -8.84
N ILE A 160 -19.81 -0.83 -10.16
CA ILE A 160 -18.53 -0.88 -10.87
C ILE A 160 -18.24 0.52 -11.41
N TYR A 161 -17.01 0.98 -11.23
CA TYR A 161 -16.53 2.27 -11.70
C TYR A 161 -15.35 2.09 -12.64
N HIS A 162 -15.33 2.88 -13.70
CA HIS A 162 -14.15 3.00 -14.55
C HIS A 162 -13.12 3.92 -13.86
N PRO A 163 -11.81 3.62 -13.90
CA PRO A 163 -10.79 4.42 -13.22
C PRO A 163 -10.77 5.90 -13.65
N SER A 164 -11.18 6.22 -14.88
CA SER A 164 -11.29 7.61 -15.36
C SER A 164 -12.44 8.41 -14.74
N THR A 165 -13.34 7.76 -13.99
CA THR A 165 -14.48 8.41 -13.32
C THR A 165 -14.20 8.73 -11.86
N ILE A 166 -13.07 8.24 -11.34
CA ILE A 166 -12.64 8.35 -9.96
C ILE A 166 -11.58 9.43 -9.87
N GLN A 167 -11.84 10.50 -9.12
CA GLN A 167 -10.90 11.60 -8.93
C GLN A 167 -9.92 11.30 -7.80
N ILE A 168 -8.71 11.85 -7.89
CA ILE A 168 -7.68 11.76 -6.85
C ILE A 168 -7.36 13.15 -6.30
N PRO A 169 -6.98 13.26 -5.02
CA PRO A 169 -6.47 14.51 -4.47
C PRO A 169 -5.10 14.85 -5.08
N ILE A 170 -4.81 16.14 -5.19
CA ILE A 170 -3.49 16.66 -5.52
C ILE A 170 -2.97 17.35 -4.26
N ASP A 171 -2.02 16.71 -3.59
CA ASP A 171 -1.41 17.19 -2.33
C ASP A 171 0.11 17.38 -2.45
N SER A 172 0.67 17.05 -3.61
CA SER A 172 2.11 17.02 -3.87
C SER A 172 2.44 17.47 -5.31
N ARG A 173 3.74 17.51 -5.63
CA ARG A 173 4.28 17.93 -6.93
C ARG A 173 4.20 16.85 -8.01
N SER A 174 3.78 15.65 -7.65
CA SER A 174 3.68 14.47 -8.51
C SER A 174 2.46 13.67 -8.14
N LEU A 175 1.86 12.97 -9.09
CA LEU A 175 0.83 11.99 -8.79
C LEU A 175 1.40 10.87 -7.91
N PRO A 176 0.60 10.32 -6.98
CA PRO A 176 1.03 9.20 -6.16
C PRO A 176 1.17 7.93 -7.00
N ALA A 177 2.11 7.07 -6.61
CA ALA A 177 2.29 5.75 -7.21
C ALA A 177 1.02 4.89 -7.10
N VAL A 178 0.39 4.91 -5.93
CA VAL A 178 -0.89 4.27 -5.66
C VAL A 178 -1.73 5.22 -4.81
N PRO A 179 -2.74 5.91 -5.37
CA PRO A 179 -3.60 6.79 -4.60
C PRO A 179 -4.51 5.97 -3.68
N HIS A 180 -4.40 6.17 -2.36
CA HIS A 180 -5.25 5.49 -1.39
C HIS A 180 -6.56 6.21 -1.11
N LYS A 181 -6.59 7.55 -1.17
CA LYS A 181 -7.80 8.36 -0.98
C LYS A 181 -8.32 8.80 -2.33
N VAL A 182 -9.58 8.49 -2.65
CA VAL A 182 -10.19 8.80 -3.94
C VAL A 182 -11.60 9.35 -3.78
N PHE A 183 -12.09 10.05 -4.81
CA PHE A 183 -13.39 10.71 -4.80
C PHE A 183 -14.24 10.25 -6.00
N ILE A 184 -15.47 9.83 -5.70
CA ILE A 184 -16.43 9.39 -6.70
C ILE A 184 -17.46 10.50 -6.90
N HIS A 185 -17.70 10.90 -8.15
CA HIS A 185 -18.64 11.97 -8.45
C HIS A 185 -20.04 11.68 -7.88
N GLY A 186 -20.62 12.66 -7.18
CA GLY A 186 -21.94 12.55 -6.56
C GLY A 186 -21.95 11.90 -5.17
N ARG A 187 -20.82 11.41 -4.67
CA ARG A 187 -20.69 10.96 -3.27
C ARG A 187 -20.13 12.08 -2.39
N PRO A 188 -20.64 12.22 -1.15
CA PRO A 188 -20.18 13.27 -0.24
C PRO A 188 -18.83 12.95 0.42
N ASN A 189 -18.55 11.67 0.63
CA ASN A 189 -17.36 11.21 1.34
C ASN A 189 -16.36 10.57 0.37
N PRO A 190 -15.05 10.67 0.65
CA PRO A 190 -14.04 9.93 -0.09
C PRO A 190 -14.15 8.42 0.16
N SER A 191 -13.56 7.65 -0.73
CA SER A 191 -13.36 6.20 -0.58
C SER A 191 -11.86 5.90 -0.42
N PHE A 192 -11.54 4.78 0.21
CA PHE A 192 -10.22 4.18 0.20
C PHE A 192 -10.08 3.24 -0.99
N PHE A 193 -9.12 3.50 -1.88
CA PHE A 193 -8.79 2.60 -2.98
C PHE A 193 -7.76 1.57 -2.53
N LYS A 194 -8.17 0.30 -2.51
CA LYS A 194 -7.30 -0.85 -2.30
C LYS A 194 -6.95 -1.45 -3.66
N ILE A 195 -5.70 -1.30 -4.08
CA ILE A 195 -5.20 -1.86 -5.34
C ILE A 195 -5.32 -3.39 -5.36
N VAL A 196 -5.59 -3.96 -6.54
CA VAL A 196 -5.63 -5.40 -6.78
C VAL A 196 -4.57 -5.76 -7.81
N TYR A 197 -3.64 -6.64 -7.45
CA TYR A 197 -2.63 -7.12 -8.38
C TYR A 197 -3.11 -8.33 -9.17
N ARG A 198 -2.51 -8.55 -10.34
CA ARG A 198 -2.88 -9.64 -11.26
C ARG A 198 -2.78 -11.03 -10.64
N GLY A 199 -1.89 -11.22 -9.66
CA GLY A 199 -1.71 -12.47 -8.92
C GLY A 199 -2.72 -12.72 -7.80
N ASP A 200 -3.50 -11.71 -7.40
CA ASP A 200 -4.25 -11.73 -6.15
C ASP A 200 -5.65 -12.32 -6.25
N VAL A 201 -5.97 -13.02 -7.35
CA VAL A 201 -7.33 -13.51 -7.66
C VAL A 201 -8.00 -14.17 -6.45
N GLY A 202 -7.30 -15.08 -5.75
CA GLY A 202 -7.85 -15.80 -4.61
C GLY A 202 -8.09 -14.92 -3.37
N ILE A 203 -7.16 -14.02 -3.06
CA ILE A 203 -7.25 -13.11 -1.91
C ILE A 203 -8.36 -12.07 -2.16
N THR A 204 -8.36 -11.45 -3.35
CA THR A 204 -9.40 -10.50 -3.76
C THR A 204 -10.79 -11.15 -3.72
N LEU A 205 -10.94 -12.36 -4.25
CA LEU A 205 -12.23 -13.06 -4.24
C LEU A 205 -12.72 -13.30 -2.82
N LYS A 206 -11.84 -13.76 -1.93
CA LYS A 206 -12.19 -14.00 -0.53
C LYS A 206 -12.59 -12.71 0.18
N GLU A 207 -11.84 -11.63 -0.03
CA GLU A 207 -12.15 -10.32 0.56
C GLU A 207 -13.52 -9.80 0.08
N LEU A 208 -13.80 -9.91 -1.22
CA LEU A 208 -15.10 -9.54 -1.79
C LEU A 208 -16.25 -10.31 -1.17
N LEU A 209 -16.11 -11.63 -1.03
CA LEU A 209 -17.15 -12.46 -0.43
C LEU A 209 -17.40 -12.10 1.03
N THR A 210 -16.34 -11.79 1.76
CA THR A 210 -16.48 -11.34 3.15
C THR A 210 -17.23 -10.00 3.21
N TYR A 211 -16.89 -9.04 2.36
CA TYR A 211 -17.62 -7.78 2.30
C TYR A 211 -19.07 -7.92 1.82
N SER A 212 -19.38 -8.86 0.91
CA SER A 212 -20.76 -9.20 0.56
C SER A 212 -21.54 -9.65 1.81
N LYS A 213 -20.97 -10.54 2.63
CA LYS A 213 -21.62 -10.96 3.89
C LYS A 213 -21.79 -9.79 4.87
N ILE A 214 -20.77 -8.95 5.02
CA ILE A 214 -20.82 -7.75 5.88
C ILE A 214 -21.93 -6.79 5.43
N HIS A 215 -22.12 -6.63 4.13
CA HIS A 215 -23.19 -5.81 3.57
C HIS A 215 -24.57 -6.42 3.86
N THR A 216 -24.76 -7.71 3.58
CA THR A 216 -26.04 -8.41 3.81
C THR A 216 -26.43 -8.50 5.29
N ALA A 217 -25.47 -8.55 6.20
CA ALA A 217 -25.72 -8.59 7.64
C ALA A 217 -26.34 -7.30 8.21
N THR A 218 -26.30 -6.17 7.49
CA THR A 218 -26.90 -4.90 7.89
C THR A 218 -26.55 -4.46 9.33
N PHE A 219 -25.29 -4.59 9.70
CA PHE A 219 -24.82 -4.22 11.03
C PHE A 219 -25.09 -2.73 11.35
N ASP A 220 -25.41 -2.46 12.62
CA ASP A 220 -25.48 -1.09 13.13
C ASP A 220 -24.09 -0.46 13.34
N ALA A 221 -24.06 0.76 13.88
CA ALA A 221 -22.84 1.53 14.10
C ALA A 221 -21.88 0.93 15.14
N THR A 222 -22.30 -0.09 15.90
CA THR A 222 -21.41 -0.76 16.87
C THR A 222 -20.35 -1.62 16.17
N VAL A 223 -20.62 -2.09 14.94
CA VAL A 223 -19.66 -2.85 14.14
C VAL A 223 -18.77 -1.91 13.34
N ARG A 224 -17.61 -1.61 13.92
CA ARG A 224 -16.59 -0.72 13.34
C ARG A 224 -15.68 -1.48 12.39
N THR A 225 -16.04 -1.43 11.12
CA THR A 225 -15.24 -2.00 10.04
C THR A 225 -15.46 -1.22 8.74
N SER A 226 -14.50 -1.29 7.82
CA SER A 226 -14.66 -0.75 6.48
C SER A 226 -15.83 -1.43 5.75
N ARG A 227 -16.43 -0.71 4.80
CA ARG A 227 -17.52 -1.21 3.94
C ARG A 227 -17.07 -1.19 2.49
N LEU A 228 -17.40 -2.24 1.73
CA LEU A 228 -17.21 -2.22 0.29
C LEU A 228 -18.25 -1.32 -0.36
N GLU A 229 -17.77 -0.35 -1.12
CA GLU A 229 -18.55 0.71 -1.74
C GLU A 229 -18.68 0.57 -3.25
N GLY A 230 -17.80 -0.24 -3.85
CA GLY A 230 -17.75 -0.51 -5.28
C GLY A 230 -16.45 -1.19 -5.70
N LEU A 231 -16.36 -1.49 -6.99
CA LEU A 231 -15.18 -2.06 -7.65
C LEU A 231 -14.66 -1.07 -8.68
N VAL A 232 -13.34 -1.09 -8.91
CA VAL A 232 -12.73 -0.40 -10.05
C VAL A 232 -12.40 -1.43 -11.11
N GLU A 233 -12.92 -1.26 -12.32
CA GLU A 233 -12.74 -2.19 -13.44
C GLU A 233 -12.23 -1.44 -14.69
N ASP A 234 -11.30 -2.07 -15.42
CA ASP A 234 -10.84 -1.57 -16.72
C ASP A 234 -11.78 -1.99 -17.86
N ASP A 235 -11.54 -1.47 -19.07
CA ASP A 235 -12.32 -1.81 -20.27
C ASP A 235 -12.28 -3.31 -20.63
N ASN A 236 -11.35 -4.08 -20.05
CA ASN A 236 -11.14 -5.51 -20.30
C ASN A 236 -11.77 -6.42 -19.23
N GLY A 237 -12.54 -5.85 -18.29
CA GLY A 237 -13.18 -6.59 -17.22
C GLY A 237 -12.24 -7.03 -16.11
N ARG A 238 -11.07 -6.39 -15.94
CA ARG A 238 -10.12 -6.68 -14.86
C ARG A 238 -10.44 -5.77 -13.68
N VAL A 239 -10.62 -6.38 -12.51
CA VAL A 239 -10.80 -5.64 -11.25
C VAL A 239 -9.45 -5.07 -10.83
N MET A 240 -9.28 -3.76 -11.00
CA MET A 240 -8.09 -2.97 -10.69
C MET A 240 -7.97 -2.67 -9.20
N GLY A 241 -9.10 -2.63 -8.47
CA GLY A 241 -9.11 -2.39 -7.04
C GLY A 241 -10.50 -2.40 -6.41
N LEU A 242 -10.51 -2.40 -5.09
CA LEU A 242 -11.70 -2.30 -4.25
C LEU A 242 -11.86 -0.87 -3.73
N LEU A 243 -13.08 -0.35 -3.73
CA LEU A 243 -13.40 0.92 -3.09
C LEU A 243 -14.00 0.62 -1.73
N LEU A 244 -13.28 0.96 -0.67
CA LEU A 244 -13.72 0.78 0.71
C LEU A 244 -14.13 2.12 1.31
N SER A 245 -14.99 2.12 2.32
CA SER A 245 -15.30 3.33 3.08
C SER A 245 -14.02 3.93 3.66
N TYR A 246 -13.79 5.22 3.43
CA TYR A 246 -12.60 5.89 3.93
C TYR A 246 -12.68 6.09 5.45
N ILE A 247 -11.69 5.59 6.17
CA ILE A 247 -11.51 5.79 7.62
C ILE A 247 -10.31 6.73 7.77
N ASP A 248 -10.58 7.96 8.22
CA ASP A 248 -9.52 8.94 8.44
C ASP A 248 -8.74 8.57 9.71
N CYS A 249 -7.59 7.94 9.51
CA CYS A 249 -6.69 7.48 10.57
C CYS A 249 -5.36 8.23 10.59
N GLN A 250 -5.13 9.17 9.67
CA GLN A 250 -3.84 9.85 9.50
C GLN A 250 -2.63 8.89 9.44
N GLY A 251 -2.84 7.67 8.92
CA GLY A 251 -1.82 6.61 8.85
C GLY A 251 -1.62 5.79 10.13
N ALA A 252 -2.40 6.05 11.19
CA ALA A 252 -2.28 5.36 12.46
C ALA A 252 -3.00 4.00 12.44
N THR A 253 -2.23 2.95 12.71
CA THR A 253 -2.76 1.64 13.11
C THR A 253 -2.55 1.44 14.61
N LEU A 254 -3.24 0.46 15.19
CA LEU A 254 -3.01 0.07 16.58
C LEU A 254 -1.56 -0.39 16.81
N GLN A 255 -0.86 -0.84 15.77
CA GLN A 255 0.56 -1.20 15.86
C GLN A 255 1.48 0.01 16.08
N CYS A 256 1.07 1.20 15.65
CA CYS A 256 1.85 2.43 15.78
C CYS A 256 1.74 3.08 17.18
N VAL A 257 0.84 2.58 18.03
CA VAL A 257 0.61 3.17 19.36
C VAL A 257 1.75 2.83 20.32
N ASP A 258 2.36 3.85 20.92
CA ASP A 258 3.27 3.67 22.05
C ASP A 258 2.50 3.24 23.30
N ARG A 259 2.59 1.95 23.66
CA ARG A 259 1.86 1.41 24.82
C ARG A 259 2.39 1.89 26.16
N ARG A 260 3.58 2.51 26.20
CA ARG A 260 4.15 3.04 27.44
C ARG A 260 3.64 4.44 27.74
N ASP A 261 3.06 5.11 26.76
CA ASP A 261 2.50 6.43 26.93
C ASP A 261 1.24 6.37 27.80
N PRO A 262 1.24 7.00 29.00
CA PRO A 262 0.10 7.00 29.91
C PRO A 262 -1.17 7.62 29.30
N ARG A 263 -1.03 8.48 28.28
CA ARG A 263 -2.17 9.14 27.60
C ARG A 263 -3.11 8.12 26.94
N PHE A 264 -2.58 6.98 26.51
CA PHE A 264 -3.38 5.95 25.87
C PHE A 264 -4.00 4.95 26.86
N SER A 265 -3.82 5.11 28.18
CA SER A 265 -4.25 4.08 29.13
C SER A 265 -5.74 3.76 29.03
N GLU A 266 -6.61 4.77 29.05
CA GLU A 266 -8.07 4.58 28.91
C GLU A 266 -8.45 4.18 27.48
N LEU A 267 -7.71 4.69 26.48
CA LEU A 267 -7.95 4.39 25.07
C LEU A 267 -7.66 2.93 24.72
N ARG A 268 -6.68 2.29 25.36
CA ARG A 268 -6.41 0.86 25.16
C ARG A 268 -7.58 -0.02 25.56
N GLU A 269 -8.25 0.31 26.66
CA GLU A 269 -9.46 -0.41 27.09
C GLU A 269 -10.59 -0.17 26.09
N LYS A 270 -10.82 1.10 25.70
CA LYS A 270 -11.79 1.48 24.66
C LYS A 270 -11.57 0.71 23.35
N TRP A 271 -10.34 0.66 22.84
CA TRP A 271 -10.02 -0.02 21.59
C TRP A 271 -10.21 -1.54 21.71
N LEU A 272 -9.77 -2.15 22.81
CA LEU A 272 -9.99 -3.58 23.02
C LEU A 272 -11.49 -3.91 23.05
N ASP A 273 -12.30 -3.08 23.72
CA ASP A 273 -13.75 -3.26 23.76
C ASP A 273 -14.39 -3.12 22.37
N GLN A 274 -14.00 -2.10 21.60
CA GLN A 274 -14.51 -1.89 20.24
C GLN A 274 -14.14 -3.04 19.30
N VAL A 275 -12.90 -3.53 19.37
CA VAL A 275 -12.42 -4.70 18.62
C VAL A 275 -13.22 -5.94 19.03
N THR A 276 -13.38 -6.18 20.33
CA THR A 276 -14.10 -7.35 20.87
C THR A 276 -15.58 -7.34 20.45
N VAL A 277 -16.24 -6.18 20.57
CA VAL A 277 -17.65 -6.00 20.17
C VAL A 277 -17.82 -6.21 18.68
N THR A 278 -16.97 -5.59 17.84
CA THR A 278 -17.03 -5.76 16.39
C THR A 278 -16.84 -7.22 16.01
N LEU A 279 -15.81 -7.87 16.56
CA LEU A 279 -15.49 -9.26 16.24
C LEU A 279 -16.61 -10.23 16.64
N LYS A 280 -17.20 -10.03 17.82
CA LYS A 280 -18.35 -10.81 18.29
C LYS A 280 -19.54 -10.70 17.33
N HIS A 281 -19.86 -9.51 16.84
CA HIS A 281 -20.96 -9.31 15.89
C HIS A 281 -20.66 -9.96 14.54
N LEU A 282 -19.43 -9.83 14.02
CA LEU A 282 -19.00 -10.52 12.80
C LEU A 282 -19.15 -12.04 12.93
N HIS A 283 -18.62 -12.61 14.01
CA HIS A 283 -18.70 -14.06 14.28
C HIS A 283 -20.14 -14.55 14.45
N SER A 284 -21.04 -13.74 15.04
CA SER A 284 -22.46 -14.08 15.17
C SER A 284 -23.17 -14.27 13.82
N GLN A 285 -22.62 -13.70 12.75
CA GLN A 285 -23.10 -13.85 11.37
C GLN A 285 -22.25 -14.82 10.54
N GLY A 286 -21.33 -15.57 11.17
CA GLY A 286 -20.41 -16.47 10.48
C GLY A 286 -19.40 -15.75 9.58
N ILE A 287 -19.09 -14.48 9.88
CA ILE A 287 -18.09 -13.68 9.17
C ILE A 287 -16.77 -13.78 9.90
N ILE A 288 -15.74 -14.26 9.21
CA ILE A 288 -14.39 -14.44 9.74
C ILE A 288 -13.55 -13.22 9.33
N TRP A 289 -12.78 -12.65 10.25
CA TRP A 289 -11.84 -11.57 9.96
C TRP A 289 -10.61 -12.11 9.21
N GLY A 290 -10.00 -13.16 9.75
CA GLY A 290 -9.08 -14.06 9.04
C GLY A 290 -7.61 -13.63 9.01
N ASP A 291 -7.27 -12.42 9.46
CA ASP A 291 -5.90 -11.98 9.69
C ASP A 291 -5.83 -11.02 10.89
N ALA A 292 -6.27 -11.51 12.06
CA ALA A 292 -6.35 -10.73 13.27
C ALA A 292 -4.98 -10.29 13.79
N LYS A 293 -4.68 -8.99 13.67
CA LYS A 293 -3.42 -8.37 14.13
C LYS A 293 -3.58 -6.86 14.34
N ALA A 294 -2.70 -6.27 15.16
CA ALA A 294 -2.75 -4.83 15.44
C ALA A 294 -2.57 -3.94 14.19
N ALA A 295 -1.81 -4.41 13.19
CA ALA A 295 -1.63 -3.70 11.92
C ALA A 295 -2.94 -3.55 11.11
N ASN A 296 -3.90 -4.47 11.30
CA ASN A 296 -5.19 -4.48 10.61
C ASN A 296 -6.29 -3.78 11.43
N ILE A 297 -5.89 -2.97 12.43
CA ILE A 297 -6.81 -2.14 13.22
C ILE A 297 -6.41 -0.69 13.00
N LEU A 298 -7.27 0.08 12.34
CA LEU A 298 -7.09 1.52 12.19
C LEU A 298 -7.60 2.23 13.44
N ILE A 299 -6.88 3.26 13.88
CA ILE A 299 -7.35 4.20 14.90
C ILE A 299 -7.72 5.49 14.17
N ASP A 300 -9.00 5.83 14.15
CA ASP A 300 -9.47 7.03 13.46
C ASP A 300 -9.14 8.31 14.24
N VAL A 301 -9.43 9.47 13.64
CA VAL A 301 -9.26 10.79 14.26
C VAL A 301 -10.12 11.03 15.52
N ASN A 302 -11.12 10.17 15.78
CA ASN A 302 -11.95 10.19 17.00
C ASN A 302 -11.48 9.13 18.02
N GLU A 303 -10.29 8.56 17.81
CA GLU A 303 -9.69 7.53 18.64
C GLU A 303 -10.57 6.28 18.72
N ASP A 304 -11.33 5.96 17.67
CA ASP A 304 -12.12 4.75 17.54
C ASP A 304 -11.36 3.70 16.72
N ALA A 305 -11.43 2.44 17.17
CA ALA A 305 -10.78 1.30 16.52
C ALA A 305 -11.69 0.65 15.46
N TYR A 306 -11.16 0.48 14.26
CA TYR A 306 -11.84 -0.14 13.11
C TYR A 306 -11.08 -1.36 12.60
N LEU A 307 -11.77 -2.48 12.43
CA LEU A 307 -11.21 -3.67 11.79
C LEU A 307 -11.19 -3.50 10.27
N ILE A 308 -10.04 -3.76 9.65
CA ILE A 308 -9.85 -3.73 8.19
C ILE A 308 -9.21 -5.03 7.69
N ASP A 309 -9.10 -5.15 6.37
CA ASP A 309 -8.42 -6.23 5.64
C ASP A 309 -9.01 -7.64 5.86
N PHE A 310 -9.98 -7.99 5.01
CA PHE A 310 -10.71 -9.27 5.06
C PHE A 310 -10.30 -10.25 3.96
N GLY A 311 -9.18 -10.01 3.27
CA GLY A 311 -8.55 -11.01 2.40
C GLY A 311 -8.06 -12.24 3.17
N GLY A 312 -7.87 -12.05 4.48
CA GLY A 312 -7.27 -13.00 5.40
C GLY A 312 -5.82 -13.30 5.05
N GLY A 313 -5.21 -14.19 5.81
CA GLY A 313 -3.78 -14.41 5.67
C GLY A 313 -3.25 -15.26 6.81
N TYR A 314 -1.94 -15.23 6.96
CA TYR A 314 -1.26 -15.77 8.12
C TYR A 314 -0.09 -14.86 8.43
N THR A 315 -0.14 -14.26 9.63
CA THR A 315 0.95 -13.47 10.15
C THR A 315 1.57 -14.22 11.33
N GLN A 316 2.83 -14.65 11.17
CA GLN A 316 3.56 -15.35 12.23
C GLN A 316 3.61 -14.49 13.51
N GLY A 317 3.38 -15.13 14.66
CA GLY A 317 3.37 -14.45 15.97
C GLY A 317 2.00 -13.93 16.42
N TRP A 318 1.02 -13.84 15.52
CA TRP A 318 -0.34 -13.40 15.85
C TRP A 318 -1.32 -14.57 15.98
N VAL A 319 -1.30 -15.51 15.04
CA VAL A 319 -2.22 -16.66 15.01
C VAL A 319 -1.43 -17.93 14.69
N GLY A 320 -1.83 -19.09 15.21
CA GLY A 320 -1.26 -20.38 14.83
C GLY A 320 -1.63 -20.72 13.38
N LYS A 321 -0.71 -21.31 12.62
CA LYS A 321 -0.92 -21.58 11.19
C LYS A 321 -2.13 -22.49 10.94
N GLU A 322 -2.34 -23.43 11.85
CA GLU A 322 -3.47 -24.36 11.89
C GLU A 322 -4.83 -23.67 12.11
N ASN A 323 -4.84 -22.49 12.74
CA ASN A 323 -6.05 -21.72 13.03
C ASN A 323 -6.24 -20.55 12.07
N ALA A 324 -5.35 -20.35 11.10
CA ALA A 324 -5.43 -19.24 10.16
C ALA A 324 -6.77 -19.24 9.42
N ASN A 325 -7.38 -18.06 9.24
CA ASN A 325 -8.65 -17.90 8.54
C ASN A 325 -9.84 -18.64 9.19
N SER A 326 -9.88 -18.69 10.52
CA SER A 326 -10.95 -19.31 11.30
C SER A 326 -11.43 -18.41 12.45
N ILE A 327 -12.60 -18.70 13.00
CA ILE A 327 -13.12 -18.03 14.21
C ILE A 327 -12.14 -18.22 15.38
N ASP A 328 -11.62 -19.43 15.57
CA ASP A 328 -10.65 -19.71 16.64
C ASP A 328 -9.35 -18.92 16.44
N GLY A 329 -8.92 -18.74 15.19
CA GLY A 329 -7.78 -17.91 14.84
C GLY A 329 -8.01 -16.43 15.14
N ASP A 330 -9.20 -15.91 14.85
CA ASP A 330 -9.57 -14.54 15.19
C ASP A 330 -9.58 -14.30 16.71
N LEU A 331 -10.12 -15.26 17.48
CA LEU A 331 -10.12 -15.21 18.94
C LEU A 331 -8.71 -15.31 19.53
N GLN A 332 -7.86 -16.15 18.95
CA GLN A 332 -6.44 -16.20 19.30
C GLN A 332 -5.74 -14.87 19.02
N GLY A 333 -6.01 -14.26 17.86
CA GLY A 333 -5.49 -12.94 17.49
C GLY A 333 -5.98 -11.85 18.44
N LEU A 334 -7.24 -11.90 18.89
CA LEU A 334 -7.79 -10.98 19.89
C LEU A 334 -7.03 -11.06 21.22
N GLU A 335 -6.76 -12.27 21.72
CA GLU A 335 -5.96 -12.45 22.94
C GLU A 335 -4.52 -11.92 22.76
N ARG A 336 -3.94 -12.07 21.56
CA ARG A 336 -2.64 -11.48 21.24
C ARG A 336 -2.69 -9.96 21.19
N ILE A 337 -3.76 -9.36 20.64
CA ILE A 337 -3.97 -7.91 20.65
C ILE A 337 -4.12 -7.39 22.08
N LYS A 338 -4.89 -8.09 22.92
CA LYS A 338 -5.00 -7.76 24.35
C LYS A 338 -3.65 -7.83 25.04
N TRP A 339 -2.89 -8.90 24.84
CA TRP A 339 -1.53 -9.01 25.38
C TRP A 339 -0.67 -7.85 24.87
N TYR A 340 -0.71 -7.57 23.57
CA TYR A 340 0.01 -6.48 22.91
C TYR A 340 -0.33 -5.13 23.58
N LEU A 341 -1.58 -4.81 23.92
CA LEU A 341 -1.94 -3.52 24.51
C LEU A 341 -1.48 -3.35 25.96
N PHE A 342 -1.52 -4.42 26.77
CA PHE A 342 -1.38 -4.33 28.23
C PHE A 342 -0.09 -4.96 28.79
N LYS A 343 0.76 -5.52 27.93
CA LYS A 343 2.08 -6.08 28.26
C LYS A 343 3.12 -5.47 27.34
#